data_AF-A0A924E8L8-F1
#
_entry.id   AF-A0A924E8L8-F1
#
_cell.length_a   1.000
_cell.length_b   1.000
_cell.length_c   1.000
_cell.angle_alpha   90.00
_cell.angle_beta   90.00
_cell.angle_gamma   90.00
#
_symmetry.space_group_name_H-M   'P 1'
#
loop_
_entity.id
_entity.type
_entity.pdbx_description
1 polymer ?
#
loop_
_entity_poly.entity_id
_entity_poly.type
_entity_poly.pdbx_seq_one_letter_code
_entity_poly.pdbx_strand_id
1 'polypeptide(L)' 'DSLFIEQLMCLRLAVLLCHARLDPDLKGLQLSADESGGRSFALKCRSGWSAAFPQSAYLLNEEVLAWQKTMWTLTFQVA' A
#
# COMPACT_ATOMS: atom_id res chain seq x y z
N ASP A 1 13.68 6.92 12.42
CA ASP A 1 14.38 5.81 11.77
C ASP A 1 13.58 5.41 10.54
N SER A 2 14.18 5.44 9.35
CA SER A 2 13.49 5.13 8.09
C SER A 2 13.15 3.64 7.98
N LEU A 3 14.04 2.76 8.47
CA LEU A 3 13.83 1.32 8.45
C LEU A 3 12.58 0.92 9.24
N PHE A 4 12.39 1.55 10.40
CA PHE A 4 11.19 1.32 11.22
C PHE A 4 9.90 1.71 10.47
N ILE A 5 9.91 2.81 9.72
CA ILE A 5 8.73 3.26 8.97
C ILE A 5 8.45 2.33 7.78
N GLU A 6 9.48 1.84 7.09
CA GLU A 6 9.35 0.82 6.05
C GLU A 6 8.73 -0.48 6.61
N GLN A 7 9.22 -0.96 7.75
CA GLN A 7 8.65 -2.13 8.44
C GLN A 7 7.19 -1.90 8.84
N LEU A 8 6.88 -0.73 9.38
CA LEU A 8 5.51 -0.35 9.74
C LEU A 8 4.59 -0.30 8.51
N MET A 9 5.05 0.26 7.39
CA MET A 9 4.31 0.31 6.12
C MET A 9 4.01 -1.10 5.62
N CYS A 10 5.02 -1.98 5.57
CA CYS A 10 4.85 -3.38 5.18
C CYS A 10 3.84 -4.11 6.08
N LEU A 11 3.93 -3.93 7.41
CA LEU A 11 3.02 -4.56 8.35
C LEU A 11 1.57 -4.09 8.15
N ARG A 12 1.36 -2.78 7.98
CA ARG A 12 0.02 -2.21 7.79
C ARG A 12 -0.63 -2.71 6.49
N LEU A 13 0.13 -2.78 5.40
CA LEU A 13 -0.34 -3.36 4.14
C LEU A 13 -0.68 -4.84 4.29
N ALA A 14 0.18 -5.62 4.96
CA ALA A 14 -0.08 -7.04 5.18
C ALA A 14 -1.39 -7.27 5.94
N VAL A 15 -1.63 -6.53 7.02
CA VAL A 15 -2.88 -6.62 7.79
C VAL A 15 -4.10 -6.24 6.94
N LEU A 16 -3.99 -5.16 6.14
CA LEU A 16 -5.07 -4.68 5.29
C LEU A 16 -5.41 -5.67 4.17
N LEU A 17 -4.40 -6.23 3.50
CA LEU A 17 -4.60 -7.21 2.44
C LEU A 17 -5.19 -8.51 2.99
N CYS A 18 -4.85 -8.89 4.22
CA CYS A 18 -5.38 -10.07 4.90
C CYS A 18 -6.71 -9.81 5.66
N HIS A 19 -7.37 -8.66 5.49
CA HIS A 19 -8.56 -8.30 6.29
C HIS A 19 -9.70 -9.32 6.19
N ALA A 20 -9.83 -9.99 5.05
CA ALA A 20 -10.86 -11.00 4.80
C ALA A 20 -10.53 -12.39 5.38
N ARG A 21 -9.37 -12.55 6.05
CA ARG A 21 -8.84 -13.85 6.52
C ARG A 21 -8.74 -14.92 5.41
N LEU A 22 -8.52 -14.44 4.18
CA LEU A 22 -8.29 -15.24 2.99
C LEU A 22 -6.91 -14.86 2.42
N ASP A 23 -6.28 -15.77 1.69
CA ASP A 23 -5.02 -15.48 1.02
C ASP A 23 -5.22 -14.34 -0.01
N PRO A 24 -4.54 -13.19 0.16
CA PRO A 24 -4.70 -12.08 -0.77
C PRO A 24 -4.05 -12.40 -2.12
N ASP A 25 -4.67 -11.98 -3.21
CA ASP A 25 -4.04 -12.01 -4.53
C ASP A 25 -3.03 -10.85 -4.63
N LEU A 26 -1.76 -11.20 -4.50
CA LEU A 26 -0.63 -10.28 -4.58
C LEU A 26 -0.06 -10.13 -6.01
N LYS A 27 -0.62 -10.81 -7.03
CA LYS A 27 0.00 -10.81 -8.37
C LYS A 27 0.00 -9.38 -8.95
N GLY A 28 1.19 -8.89 -9.30
CA GLY A 28 1.34 -7.55 -9.85
C GLY A 28 1.13 -6.42 -8.84
N LEU A 29 1.12 -6.73 -7.53
CA LEU A 29 1.24 -5.72 -6.48
C LEU A 29 2.73 -5.45 -6.23
N GLN A 30 3.15 -4.19 -6.31
CA GLN A 30 4.54 -3.78 -6.10
C GLN A 30 4.58 -2.59 -5.16
N LEU A 31 5.34 -2.71 -4.07
CA LEU A 31 5.65 -1.63 -3.16
C LEU A 31 7.09 -1.15 -3.44
N SER A 32 7.26 0.15 -3.56
CA SER A 32 8.57 0.79 -3.69
C SER A 32 8.67 1.97 -2.72
N ALA A 33 9.84 2.17 -2.16
CA ALA A 33 10.20 3.36 -1.40
C ALA A 33 11.05 4.28 -2.29
N ASP A 34 11.02 5.58 -2.03
CA ASP A 34 11.86 6.52 -2.76
C ASP A 34 13.34 6.34 -2.41
N GLU A 35 14.12 5.88 -3.38
CA GLU A 35 15.56 5.65 -3.28
C GLU A 35 16.35 6.96 -3.12
N SER A 36 15.74 8.11 -3.45
CA SER A 36 16.36 9.44 -3.34
C SER A 36 16.36 10.01 -1.92
N GLY A 37 15.91 9.22 -0.93
CA GLY A 37 15.78 9.65 0.47
C GLY A 37 14.49 10.43 0.77
N GLY A 38 13.52 10.42 -0.16
CA GLY A 38 12.20 10.96 0.09
C GLY A 38 11.39 10.10 1.05
N ARG A 39 10.52 10.74 1.83
CA ARG A 39 9.58 10.06 2.75
C ARG A 39 8.34 9.62 1.99
N SER A 40 8.51 8.83 0.93
CA SER A 40 7.40 8.42 0.07
C SER A 40 7.45 6.94 -0.31
N PHE A 41 6.25 6.37 -0.42
CA PHE A 41 5.99 5.01 -0.87
C PHE A 41 5.06 5.03 -2.08
N ALA A 42 5.28 4.12 -3.02
CA ALA A 42 4.39 3.89 -4.13
C ALA A 42 3.97 2.42 -4.17
N LEU A 43 2.66 2.20 -4.05
CA LEU A 43 2.00 0.92 -4.22
C LEU A 43 1.34 0.88 -5.60
N LYS A 44 1.83 -0.01 -6.46
CA LYS A 44 1.29 -0.24 -7.79
C LYS A 44 0.54 -1.56 -7.83
N CYS A 45 -0.57 -1.60 -8.54
CA CYS A 45 -1.30 -2.83 -8.83
C CYS A 45 -1.51 -3.02 -10.35
N ARG A 46 -1.69 -4.26 -10.77
CA ARG A 46 -2.03 -4.58 -12.17
C ARG A 46 -3.40 -4.01 -12.54
N SER A 47 -3.59 -3.70 -13.82
CA SER A 47 -4.90 -3.35 -14.37
C SER A 47 -5.97 -4.38 -13.99
N GLY A 48 -7.16 -3.90 -13.63
CA GLY A 48 -8.28 -4.72 -13.18
C GLY A 48 -8.21 -5.23 -11.73
N TRP A 49 -7.09 -5.08 -11.02
CA TRP A 49 -6.98 -5.53 -9.62
C TRP A 49 -8.00 -4.81 -8.72
N SER A 50 -8.09 -3.49 -8.81
CA SER A 50 -9.02 -2.70 -8.00
C SER A 50 -10.49 -3.00 -8.33
N ALA A 51 -10.78 -3.41 -9.56
CA ALA A 51 -12.13 -3.84 -9.95
C ALA A 51 -12.47 -5.24 -9.43
N ALA A 52 -11.49 -6.15 -9.37
CA ALA A 52 -11.65 -7.49 -8.82
C ALA A 52 -11.73 -7.50 -7.28
N PHE A 53 -11.05 -6.56 -6.62
CA PHE A 53 -10.97 -6.46 -5.16
C PHE A 53 -11.39 -5.07 -4.66
N PRO A 54 -12.66 -4.65 -4.86
CA PRO A 54 -13.10 -3.28 -4.58
C PRO A 54 -13.01 -2.92 -3.09
N GLN A 55 -13.23 -3.87 -2.19
CA GLN A 55 -13.08 -3.64 -0.74
C GLN A 55 -11.61 -3.40 -0.36
N SER A 56 -10.69 -4.23 -0.86
CA SER A 56 -9.25 -4.03 -0.64
C SER A 56 -8.78 -2.70 -1.23
N ALA A 57 -9.24 -2.34 -2.43
CA ALA A 57 -8.94 -1.06 -3.06
C ALA A 57 -9.46 0.13 -2.25
N TYR A 58 -10.67 0.06 -1.70
CA TYR A 58 -11.20 1.09 -0.81
C TYR A 58 -10.32 1.25 0.44
N LEU A 59 -9.99 0.14 1.11
CA LEU A 59 -9.12 0.17 2.29
C LEU A 59 -7.73 0.74 1.97
N LEU A 60 -7.15 0.41 0.82
CA LEU A 60 -5.87 0.98 0.39
C LEU A 60 -5.93 2.49 0.16
N ASN A 61 -7.06 3.02 -0.33
CA ASN A 61 -7.27 4.46 -0.43
C ASN A 61 -7.39 5.13 0.95
N GLU A 62 -8.09 4.49 1.90
CA GLU A 62 -8.13 4.97 3.29
C GLU A 62 -6.72 4.99 3.92
N GLU A 63 -5.90 3.98 3.61
CA GLU A 63 -4.51 3.92 4.03
C GLU A 63 -3.69 5.08 3.45
N VAL A 64 -3.84 5.39 2.15
CA VAL A 64 -3.23 6.59 1.52
C VAL A 64 -3.60 7.86 2.29
N LEU A 65 -4.87 8.05 2.63
CA LEU A 65 -5.34 9.21 3.41
C LEU A 65 -4.78 9.25 4.84
N ALA A 66 -4.57 8.09 5.46
CA ALA A 66 -3.96 8.00 6.79
C ALA A 66 -2.50 8.45 6.76
N TRP A 67 -1.74 8.04 5.74
CA TRP A 67 -0.33 8.42 5.60
C TRP A 67 -0.15 9.91 5.28
N GLN A 68 -1.05 10.53 4.51
CA GLN A 68 -1.02 11.98 4.25
C GLN A 68 -1.07 12.86 5.50
N LYS A 69 -1.54 12.33 6.64
CA LYS A 69 -1.56 13.03 7.93
C LYS A 69 -0.21 12.97 8.66
N THR A 70 0.77 12.26 8.12
CA THR A 70 2.11 12.07 8.67
C THR A 70 3.15 12.82 7.84
N MET A 71 4.42 12.70 8.23
CA MET A 71 5.55 13.24 7.45
C MET A 71 5.95 12.33 6.27
N TRP A 72 5.22 11.23 6.04
CA TRP A 72 5.44 10.26 4.98
C TRP A 72 4.23 10.19 4.07
N THR A 73 4.41 9.87 2.79
CA THR A 73 3.30 9.78 1.83
C THR A 73 3.23 8.40 1.22
N LEU A 74 2.02 7.88 1.04
CA LEU A 74 1.76 6.68 0.26
C LEU A 74 0.96 7.07 -0.99
N THR A 75 1.31 6.52 -2.13
CA THR A 75 0.52 6.62 -3.37
C THR A 75 0.03 5.24 -3.78
N PHE A 76 -1.22 5.17 -4.26
CA PHE A 76 -1.81 3.95 -4.80
C PHE A 76 -2.17 4.17 -6.27
N GLN A 77 -1.54 3.40 -7.17
CA GLN A 77 -1.66 3.57 -8.62
C GLN A 77 -2.04 2.24 -9.29
N VAL A 78 -2.95 2.31 -10.26
CA VAL A 78 -3.24 1.21 -11.17
C VAL A 78 -2.32 1.38 -12.39
N ALA A 79 -1.62 0.31 -12.76
CA ALA A 79 -0.79 0.24 -13.96
C ALA A 79 -1.63 0.18 -15.24
#